data_AF-A0A7X3MM31-F1
#
_entry.id   AF-A0A7X3MM31-F1
#
_cell.length_a   1.000
_cell.length_b   1.000
_cell.length_c   1.000
_cell.angle_alpha   90.00
_cell.angle_beta   90.00
_cell.angle_gamma   90.00
#
_symmetry.space_group_name_H-M   'P 1'
#
loop_
_entity.id
_entity.type
_entity.pdbx_description
1 polymer ?
#
loop_
_entity_poly.entity_id
_entity_poly.type
_entity_poly.pdbx_seq_one_letter_code
_entity_poly.pdbx_strand_id
1 'polypeptide(L)'
;MRRMSFDSGESLVEVMVSAVIFLMMMAVLEGSISFCTNAQHKSEQVRETNAEICRNLQTSPYVPGAENKTYLFKATTANGETPGPEGAVLFGIAVELGSKEVIYQGEDQTPKTTTFYMFGSADGGGTGGETP
;
A
#
# COMPACT_ATOMS: atom_id res chain seq x y z
N MET A 1 -66.36 27.08 -22.64
CA MET A 1 -65.17 27.83 -22.18
C MET A 1 -64.63 27.09 -20.96
N ARG A 2 -63.58 26.27 -21.12
CA ARG A 2 -63.01 25.46 -20.02
C ARG A 2 -62.08 26.36 -19.22
N ARG A 3 -62.40 26.63 -17.95
CA ARG A 3 -61.45 27.27 -17.02
C ARG A 3 -60.38 26.25 -16.67
N MET A 4 -59.15 26.47 -17.14
CA MET A 4 -57.97 25.86 -16.51
C MET A 4 -57.72 26.62 -15.22
N SER A 5 -58.08 26.03 -14.09
CA SER A 5 -57.61 26.46 -12.78
C SER A 5 -56.14 26.06 -12.67
N PHE A 6 -55.24 27.02 -12.81
CA PHE A 6 -53.83 26.83 -12.48
C PHE A 6 -53.67 26.98 -10.98
N ASP A 7 -53.46 25.85 -10.29
CA ASP A 7 -53.08 25.82 -8.88
C ASP A 7 -51.69 26.46 -8.74
N SER A 8 -51.69 27.77 -8.50
CA SER A 8 -50.51 28.63 -8.61
C SER A 8 -49.54 28.50 -7.40
N GLY A 9 -49.78 27.51 -6.53
CA GLY A 9 -49.00 27.21 -5.33
C GLY A 9 -48.15 25.92 -5.41
N GLU A 10 -48.52 24.93 -6.23
CA GLU A 10 -47.77 23.65 -6.32
C GLU A 10 -46.45 23.80 -7.12
N SER A 11 -46.43 24.60 -8.18
CA SER A 11 -45.26 24.75 -9.06
C SER A 11 -44.07 25.49 -8.42
N LEU A 12 -44.30 26.51 -7.58
CA LEU A 12 -43.20 27.29 -7.00
C LEU A 12 -42.43 26.47 -5.97
N VAL A 13 -43.13 25.74 -5.09
CA VAL A 13 -42.49 24.90 -4.08
C VAL A 13 -41.77 23.72 -4.75
N GLU A 14 -42.36 23.10 -5.77
CA GLU A 14 -41.72 22.02 -6.53
C GLU A 14 -40.43 22.49 -7.22
N VAL A 15 -40.44 23.67 -7.84
CA VAL A 15 -39.25 24.29 -8.45
C VAL A 15 -38.19 24.62 -7.39
N MET A 16 -38.58 25.10 -6.21
CA MET A 16 -37.64 25.38 -5.12
C MET A 16 -37.02 24.09 -4.55
N VAL A 17 -37.82 23.04 -4.35
CA VAL A 17 -37.34 21.75 -3.83
C VAL A 17 -36.40 21.08 -4.85
N SER A 18 -36.76 21.09 -6.13
CA SER A 18 -35.89 20.56 -7.19
C SER A 18 -34.56 21.33 -7.31
N ALA A 19 -34.59 22.66 -7.21
CA ALA A 19 -33.38 23.48 -7.18
C ALA A 19 -32.49 23.16 -5.98
N VAL A 20 -33.07 22.99 -4.77
CA VAL A 20 -32.32 22.62 -3.57
C VAL A 20 -31.69 21.23 -3.71
N ILE A 21 -32.43 20.23 -4.19
CA ILE A 21 -31.91 18.88 -4.41
C ILE A 21 -30.79 18.90 -5.46
N PHE A 22 -30.95 19.66 -6.55
CA PHE A 22 -29.92 19.81 -7.57
C PHE A 22 -28.62 20.38 -6.98
N LEU A 23 -28.72 21.44 -6.17
CA LEU A 23 -27.56 22.04 -5.52
C LEU A 23 -26.90 21.09 -4.51
N MET A 24 -27.68 20.31 -3.76
CA MET A 24 -27.14 19.28 -2.87
C MET A 24 -26.36 18.21 -3.65
N MET A 25 -26.93 17.72 -4.76
CA MET A 25 -26.26 16.73 -5.62
C MET A 25 -24.98 17.30 -6.25
N MET A 26 -25.00 18.58 -6.65
CA MET A 26 -23.81 19.27 -7.17
C MET A 26 -22.71 19.37 -6.11
N ALA A 27 -23.05 19.75 -4.87
CA ALA A 27 -22.09 19.80 -3.77
C ALA A 27 -21.47 18.42 -3.46
N VAL A 28 -22.28 17.34 -3.50
CA VAL A 28 -21.78 15.97 -3.33
C VAL A 28 -20.86 15.56 -4.48
N LEU A 29 -21.19 15.95 -5.72
CA LEU A 29 -20.37 15.65 -6.89
C LEU A 29 -19.01 16.34 -6.81
N GLU A 30 -18.96 17.61 -6.42
CA GLU A 30 -17.70 18.35 -6.24
C GLU A 30 -16.82 17.72 -5.15
N GLY A 31 -17.42 17.32 -4.01
CA GLY A 31 -16.71 16.58 -2.96
C GLY A 31 -16.15 15.24 -3.44
N SER A 32 -16.92 14.51 -4.26
CA SER A 32 -16.51 13.22 -4.83
C SER A 32 -15.37 13.38 -5.83
N ILE A 33 -15.43 14.39 -6.70
CA ILE A 33 -14.35 14.70 -7.66
C ILE A 33 -13.05 15.02 -6.91
N SER A 34 -13.12 15.89 -5.89
CA SER A 34 -11.96 16.24 -5.08
C SER A 34 -11.32 15.01 -4.43
N PHE A 35 -12.14 14.11 -3.88
CA PHE A 35 -11.65 12.85 -3.31
C PHE A 35 -11.00 11.96 -4.36
N CYS A 36 -11.65 11.75 -5.51
CA CYS A 36 -11.12 10.93 -6.59
C CYS A 36 -9.79 11.46 -7.13
N THR A 37 -9.68 12.78 -7.35
CA THR A 37 -8.44 13.41 -7.81
C THR A 37 -7.32 13.25 -6.78
N ASN A 38 -7.61 13.46 -5.48
CA ASN A 38 -6.62 13.27 -4.43
C ASN A 38 -6.18 11.80 -4.31
N ALA A 39 -7.12 10.86 -4.41
CA ALA A 39 -6.81 9.43 -4.40
C ALA A 39 -5.95 9.02 -5.60
N GLN A 40 -6.23 9.57 -6.79
CA GLN A 40 -5.43 9.35 -7.99
C GLN A 40 -4.01 9.88 -7.80
N HIS A 41 -3.86 11.13 -7.36
CA HIS A 41 -2.56 11.74 -7.10
C HIS A 41 -1.77 10.95 -6.05
N LYS A 42 -2.41 10.54 -4.96
CA LYS A 42 -1.79 9.71 -3.93
C LYS A 42 -1.34 8.35 -4.49
N SER A 43 -2.16 7.72 -5.34
CA SER A 43 -1.79 6.45 -5.98
C SER A 43 -0.61 6.60 -6.94
N GLU A 44 -0.51 7.72 -7.64
CA GLU A 44 0.62 8.02 -8.53
C GLU A 44 1.90 8.23 -7.70
N GLN A 45 1.84 9.05 -6.66
CA GLN A 45 2.95 9.29 -5.74
C GLN A 45 3.47 7.98 -5.12
N VAL A 46 2.59 7.08 -4.66
CA VAL A 46 3.02 5.78 -4.10
C VAL A 46 3.73 4.92 -5.14
N ARG A 47 3.27 4.93 -6.40
CA ARG A 47 3.92 4.19 -7.49
C ARG A 47 5.30 4.75 -7.78
N GLU A 48 5.44 6.07 -7.84
CA GLU A 48 6.72 6.75 -8.04
C GLU A 48 7.70 6.46 -6.90
N THR A 49 7.27 6.62 -5.65
CA THR A 49 8.09 6.29 -4.47
C THR A 49 8.51 4.82 -4.45
N ASN A 50 7.60 3.89 -4.77
CA ASN A 50 7.95 2.47 -4.84
C ASN A 50 8.97 2.18 -5.96
N ALA A 51 8.83 2.84 -7.11
CA ALA A 51 9.79 2.70 -8.20
C ALA A 51 11.17 3.26 -7.81
N GLU A 52 11.22 4.39 -7.09
CA GLU A 52 12.44 4.96 -6.53
C GLU A 52 13.09 3.99 -5.53
N ILE A 53 12.33 3.47 -4.57
CA ILE A 53 12.82 2.48 -3.59
C ILE A 53 13.41 1.26 -4.31
N CYS A 54 12.71 0.70 -5.29
CA CYS A 54 13.19 -0.46 -6.05
C CYS A 54 14.49 -0.15 -6.81
N ARG A 55 14.56 1.01 -7.47
CA ARG A 55 15.76 1.45 -8.20
C ARG A 55 16.94 1.63 -7.25
N ASN A 56 16.72 2.31 -6.14
CA ASN A 56 17.77 2.57 -5.15
C ASN A 56 18.17 1.27 -4.44
N LEU A 57 17.26 0.34 -4.20
CA LEU A 57 17.58 -0.99 -3.67
C LEU A 57 18.51 -1.80 -4.58
N GLN A 58 18.33 -1.68 -5.90
CA GLN A 58 19.20 -2.33 -6.88
C GLN A 58 20.62 -1.77 -6.82
N THR A 59 20.76 -0.44 -6.72
CA THR A 59 22.07 0.23 -6.74
C THR A 59 22.73 0.35 -5.37
N SER A 60 21.97 0.25 -4.28
CA SER A 60 22.50 0.34 -2.91
C SER A 60 23.51 -0.78 -2.64
N PRO A 61 24.63 -0.46 -1.96
CA PRO A 61 25.64 -1.44 -1.62
C PRO A 61 25.08 -2.45 -0.62
N TYR A 62 25.46 -3.71 -0.80
CA TYR A 62 25.16 -4.77 0.15
C TYR A 62 26.21 -4.78 1.27
N VAL A 63 25.73 -4.77 2.52
CA VAL A 63 26.57 -4.91 3.70
C VAL A 63 26.38 -6.32 4.27
N PRO A 64 27.38 -7.21 4.20
CA PRO A 64 27.29 -8.54 4.78
C PRO A 64 27.28 -8.48 6.31
N GLY A 65 26.68 -9.48 6.97
CA GLY A 65 26.76 -9.63 8.42
C GLY A 65 26.02 -8.59 9.25
N ALA A 66 25.00 -7.97 8.66
CA ALA A 66 24.19 -6.96 9.34
C ALA A 66 23.33 -7.54 10.47
N GLU A 67 22.83 -8.77 10.30
CA GLU A 67 21.98 -9.42 11.31
C GLU A 67 22.18 -10.94 11.30
N ASN A 68 22.32 -11.54 12.48
CA ASN A 68 22.28 -12.99 12.65
C ASN A 68 20.87 -13.40 13.09
N LYS A 69 20.18 -14.20 12.28
CA LYS A 69 18.87 -14.74 12.61
C LYS A 69 18.86 -16.25 12.64
N THR A 70 18.05 -16.81 13.54
CA THR A 70 17.74 -18.24 13.52
C THR A 70 16.30 -18.42 13.03
N TYR A 71 16.14 -19.02 11.85
CA TYR A 71 14.83 -19.42 11.34
C TYR A 71 14.46 -20.78 11.91
N LEU A 72 13.33 -20.83 12.63
CA LEU A 72 12.82 -22.05 13.24
C LEU A 72 11.77 -22.68 12.34
N PHE A 73 12.02 -23.93 11.94
CA PHE A 73 11.08 -24.73 11.16
C PHE A 73 10.25 -25.56 12.13
N LYS A 74 8.94 -25.31 12.14
CA LYS A 74 8.01 -25.98 13.05
C LYS A 74 7.06 -26.86 12.26
N ALA A 75 6.73 -28.04 12.81
CA ALA A 75 5.68 -28.86 12.25
C ALA A 75 4.32 -28.21 12.52
N THR A 76 3.45 -28.21 11.52
CA THR A 76 2.05 -27.81 11.65
C THR A 76 1.16 -29.00 11.36
N THR A 77 -0.01 -29.05 11.99
CA THR A 77 -1.03 -30.04 11.67
C THR A 77 -1.68 -29.69 10.32
N ALA A 78 -2.40 -30.63 9.70
CA ALA A 78 -3.11 -30.39 8.44
C ALA A 78 -4.13 -29.23 8.51
N ASN A 79 -4.58 -28.87 9.71
CA ASN A 79 -5.49 -27.76 9.97
C ASN A 79 -4.78 -26.43 10.28
N GLY A 80 -3.45 -26.39 10.20
CA GLY A 80 -2.64 -25.19 10.48
C GLY A 80 -2.40 -24.92 11.97
N GLU A 81 -2.92 -25.77 12.87
CA GLU A 81 -2.68 -25.62 14.31
C GLU A 81 -1.29 -26.10 14.70
N THR A 82 -0.63 -25.31 15.55
CA THR A 82 0.67 -25.65 16.13
C THR A 82 0.47 -26.66 17.26
N PRO A 83 1.11 -27.85 17.21
CA PRO A 83 0.89 -28.86 18.24
C PRO A 83 1.62 -28.49 19.54
N GLY A 84 0.86 -28.09 20.57
CA GLY A 84 1.32 -28.00 21.96
C GLY A 84 2.15 -26.76 22.37
N PRO A 85 2.42 -26.59 23.68
CA PRO A 85 3.00 -25.37 24.25
C PRO A 85 4.45 -25.06 23.83
N GLU A 86 5.18 -26.04 23.26
CA GLU A 86 6.50 -25.84 22.65
C GLU A 86 6.53 -26.30 21.17
N GLY A 87 5.45 -25.97 20.44
CA GLY A 87 5.24 -26.20 18.99
C GLY A 87 6.41 -26.79 18.22
N ALA A 88 6.36 -28.12 18.05
CA ALA A 88 7.37 -29.02 17.47
C ALA A 88 8.37 -28.35 16.50
N VAL A 89 9.39 -27.68 17.05
CA VAL A 89 10.52 -27.18 16.28
C VAL A 89 11.26 -28.40 15.77
N LEU A 90 11.23 -28.60 14.45
CA LEU A 90 11.91 -29.71 13.79
C LEU A 90 13.42 -29.44 13.74
N PHE A 91 13.79 -28.23 13.32
CA PHE A 91 15.16 -27.76 13.28
C PHE A 91 15.20 -26.23 13.16
N GLY A 92 16.36 -25.65 13.47
CA GLY A 92 16.65 -24.24 13.29
C GLY A 92 17.83 -24.06 12.34
N ILE A 93 17.74 -23.07 11.46
CA ILE A 93 18.86 -22.67 10.61
C ILE A 93 19.32 -21.30 11.07
N ALA A 94 20.56 -21.24 11.57
CA ALA A 94 21.24 -19.97 11.80
C ALA A 94 21.70 -19.42 10.45
N VAL A 95 21.35 -18.18 10.17
CA VAL A 95 21.72 -17.48 8.95
C VAL A 95 22.25 -16.10 9.28
N GLU A 96 23.23 -15.69 8.48
CA GLU A 96 23.76 -14.35 8.47
C GLU A 96 23.10 -13.59 7.32
N LEU A 97 22.31 -12.58 7.67
CA LEU A 97 21.66 -11.67 6.73
C LEU A 97 22.55 -10.47 6.54
N GLY A 98 22.74 -10.05 5.28
CA GLY A 98 23.22 -8.71 5.01
C GLY A 98 22.08 -7.72 4.84
N SER A 99 22.44 -6.46 4.72
CA SER A 99 21.49 -5.37 4.58
C SER A 99 21.81 -4.48 3.40
N LYS A 100 20.76 -3.90 2.81
CA LYS A 100 20.85 -2.73 1.95
C LYS A 100 20.06 -1.59 2.56
N GLU A 101 20.72 -0.46 2.76
CA GLU A 101 20.06 0.76 3.18
C GLU A 101 19.64 1.56 1.94
N VAL A 102 18.36 1.95 1.91
CA VAL A 102 17.75 2.64 0.77
C VAL A 102 17.17 3.95 1.26
N ILE A 103 17.65 5.03 0.65
CA ILE A 103 17.11 6.38 0.86
C ILE A 103 16.09 6.65 -0.25
N TYR A 104 14.97 7.24 0.10
CA TYR A 104 13.91 7.63 -0.84
C TYR A 104 13.21 8.90 -0.34
N GLN A 105 12.50 9.60 -1.23
CA GLN A 105 11.77 10.79 -0.83
C GLN A 105 10.39 10.44 -0.25
N GLY A 106 10.15 10.88 0.98
CA GLY A 106 8.85 10.80 1.63
C GLY A 106 7.81 11.72 1.01
N GLU A 107 6.54 11.56 1.38
CA GLU A 107 5.42 12.35 0.85
C GLU A 107 5.57 13.86 1.08
N ASP A 108 6.34 14.24 2.10
CA ASP A 108 6.67 15.60 2.52
C ASP A 108 7.98 16.13 1.90
N GLN A 109 8.54 15.43 0.91
CA GLN A 109 9.87 15.68 0.32
C GLN A 109 11.03 15.59 1.34
N THR A 110 10.79 14.94 2.48
CA THR A 110 11.86 14.64 3.43
C THR A 110 12.54 13.33 3.04
N PRO A 111 13.88 13.27 3.06
CA PRO A 111 14.58 12.02 2.82
C PRO A 111 14.27 11.04 3.95
N LYS A 112 13.78 9.86 3.59
CA LYS A 112 13.52 8.73 4.49
C LYS A 112 14.41 7.56 4.12
N THR A 113 14.73 6.77 5.13
CA THR A 113 15.58 5.59 4.97
C THR A 113 14.80 4.34 5.35
N THR A 114 14.94 3.29 4.54
CA THR A 114 14.47 1.94 4.87
C THR A 114 15.61 0.94 4.73
N THR A 115 15.64 -0.06 5.62
CA THR A 115 16.67 -1.11 5.62
C THR A 115 16.04 -2.42 5.14
N PHE A 116 16.61 -2.99 4.08
CA PHE A 116 16.22 -4.30 3.57
C PHE A 116 17.23 -5.35 4.01
N TYR A 117 16.78 -6.36 4.76
CA TYR A 117 17.57 -7.53 5.09
C TYR A 117 17.40 -8.60 4.01
N MET A 118 18.51 -9.10 3.48
CA MET A 118 18.51 -10.07 2.38
C MET A 118 19.69 -11.02 2.47
N PHE A 119 19.52 -12.19 1.86
CA PHE A 119 20.61 -13.13 1.64
C PHE A 119 21.43 -12.67 0.44
N GLY A 120 22.76 -12.73 0.54
CA GLY A 120 23.65 -12.36 -0.55
C GLY A 120 25.11 -12.34 -0.13
N SER A 121 25.99 -12.05 -1.09
CA SER A 121 27.42 -11.83 -0.89
C SER A 121 27.79 -10.39 -1.23
N ALA A 122 28.91 -9.91 -0.67
CA ALA A 122 29.43 -8.55 -0.90
C ALA A 122 29.66 -8.24 -2.39
N ASP A 123 29.85 -9.26 -3.23
CA ASP A 123 30.20 -9.12 -4.65
C ASP A 123 28.98 -8.96 -5.59
N GLY A 124 27.76 -8.84 -5.06
CA GLY A 124 26.55 -8.61 -5.87
C GLY A 124 26.16 -9.81 -6.77
N GLY A 125 26.90 -10.92 -6.67
CA GLY A 125 26.55 -12.19 -7.28
C GLY A 125 25.37 -12.80 -6.54
N GLY A 126 24.16 -12.42 -6.94
CA GLY A 126 22.98 -13.21 -6.60
C GLY A 126 23.26 -14.64 -7.01
N THR A 127 23.17 -15.57 -6.06
CA THR A 127 23.08 -17.00 -6.35
C THR A 127 21.71 -17.27 -6.98
N GLY A 128 21.48 -16.68 -8.16
CA GLY A 128 20.52 -17.21 -9.09
C GLY A 128 20.93 -18.66 -9.29
N GLY A 129 20.05 -19.57 -8.87
CA GLY A 129 20.30 -21.00 -8.92
C GLY A 129 20.62 -21.42 -10.35
N GLU A 130 21.90 -21.46 -10.68
CA GLU A 130 22.43 -22.29 -11.74
C GLU A 130 22.66 -23.68 -11.10
N THR A 131 21.67 -24.52 -11.37
CA THR A 131 21.52 -25.99 -11.26
C THR A 131 22.78 -26.86 -11.12
N PRO A 132 22.62 -28.07 -10.56
CA PRO A 132 22.14 -29.21 -11.37
C PRO A 132 20.70 -29.62 -11.09
#